data_AF-A0A5C5VEM5-F1
#
_entry.id   AF-A0A5C5VEM5-F1
#
_cell.length_a   1.000
_cell.length_b   1.000
_cell.length_c   1.000
_cell.angle_alpha   90.00
_cell.angle_beta   90.00
_cell.angle_gamma   90.00
#
_symmetry.space_group_name_H-M   'P 1'
#
loop_
_entity.id
_entity.type
_entity.pdbx_description
1 polymer ?
#
loop_
_entity_poly.entity_id
_entity_poly.type
_entity_poly.pdbx_seq_one_letter_code
_entity_poly.pdbx_strand_id
1 'polypeptide(L)'
;MNKTAFCTALLAIAIAGDAAFAAPLFFTVDASQSSLSIDPTSLFGVPDSEQEQAPGSWTASYYGGIVADVTSSTIQILPTTTLVAGNSGIWGPAPIYPTTDPASDRAENDLAYANSSAPANYGTVVDYSNRPPINGVAPPSASNSAIRDLRLSLSDSSPKTLAGDGSFSEAGIQPDFQSGIVWLTYGNASFSGPYSDLSGDGINVTPTVDTAGQGTLTRVGDLLTLTLPLEFTESHFGSSTVYSGTIVATASVPEPLTATLLLPAASPLACVRRRRL
;
A
#
# COMPACT_ATOMS: atom_id res chain seq x y z
N MET A 1 58.57 -28.07 9.69
CA MET A 1 57.31 -27.83 8.96
C MET A 1 56.15 -27.92 9.95
N ASN A 2 55.52 -26.78 10.24
CA ASN A 2 54.58 -26.56 11.35
C ASN A 2 53.17 -27.09 11.03
N LYS A 3 52.64 -27.94 11.92
CA LYS A 3 51.29 -28.55 11.86
C LYS A 3 50.21 -27.75 12.61
N THR A 4 50.44 -26.47 12.89
CA THR A 4 49.53 -25.63 13.70
C THR A 4 48.56 -24.77 12.88
N ALA A 5 48.64 -24.77 11.56
CA ALA A 5 47.80 -23.90 10.71
C ALA A 5 46.48 -24.52 10.25
N PHE A 6 46.23 -25.81 10.49
CA PHE A 6 45.09 -26.52 9.88
C PHE A 6 43.84 -26.60 10.78
N CYS A 7 43.96 -26.33 12.09
CA CYS A 7 42.82 -26.42 13.02
C CYS A 7 42.06 -25.09 13.20
N THR A 8 42.58 -23.96 12.71
CA THR A 8 41.89 -22.66 12.82
C THR A 8 40.93 -22.41 11.66
N ALA A 9 41.08 -23.13 10.54
CA ALA A 9 40.24 -22.93 9.35
C ALA A 9 38.86 -23.63 9.44
N LEU A 10 38.71 -24.67 10.26
CA LEU A 10 37.43 -25.39 10.40
C LEU A 10 36.50 -24.78 11.46
N LEU A 11 37.02 -23.97 12.38
CA LEU A 11 36.19 -23.24 13.35
C LEU A 11 35.69 -21.90 12.81
N ALA A 12 36.35 -21.35 11.77
CA ALA A 12 35.90 -20.13 11.09
C ALA A 12 34.69 -20.37 10.15
N ILE A 13 34.40 -21.62 9.80
CA ILE A 13 33.25 -21.99 8.95
C ILE A 13 31.97 -22.18 9.79
N ALA A 14 32.09 -22.32 11.11
CA ALA A 14 30.95 -22.53 12.01
C ALA A 14 30.36 -21.23 12.60
N ILE A 15 30.94 -20.05 12.31
CA ILE A 15 30.47 -18.74 12.81
C ILE A 15 30.01 -17.81 11.67
N ALA A 16 30.22 -18.19 10.40
CA ALA A 16 29.65 -17.48 9.25
C ALA A 16 28.21 -17.94 8.92
N GLY A 17 27.44 -18.29 9.96
CA GLY A 17 26.12 -18.93 9.87
C GLY A 17 24.93 -17.99 9.69
N ASP A 18 25.12 -16.66 9.73
CA ASP A 18 24.02 -15.68 9.67
C ASP A 18 24.10 -14.78 8.43
N ALA A 19 24.23 -15.37 7.25
CA ALA A 19 23.96 -14.66 5.99
C ALA A 19 23.33 -15.59 4.96
N ALA A 20 22.36 -16.41 5.38
CA ALA A 20 21.31 -16.75 4.44
C ALA A 20 20.50 -15.45 4.28
N PHE A 21 20.79 -14.68 3.22
CA PHE A 21 19.87 -13.65 2.75
C PHE A 21 18.55 -14.37 2.50
N ALA A 22 17.62 -14.25 3.44
CA ALA A 22 16.28 -14.79 3.28
C ALA A 22 15.73 -14.16 1.99
N ALA A 23 15.29 -14.98 1.05
CA ALA A 23 14.64 -14.46 -0.14
C ALA A 23 13.44 -13.59 0.30
N PRO A 24 13.16 -12.46 -0.38
CA PRO A 24 12.02 -11.63 -0.04
C PRO A 24 10.74 -12.46 0.07
N LEU A 25 9.97 -12.21 1.13
CA LEU A 25 8.71 -12.88 1.37
C LEU A 25 7.60 -12.18 0.59
N PHE A 26 6.75 -12.97 -0.05
CA PHE A 26 5.52 -12.49 -0.71
C PHE A 26 4.33 -12.74 0.21
N PHE A 27 3.69 -11.67 0.65
CA PHE A 27 2.45 -11.69 1.43
C PHE A 27 1.27 -11.46 0.51
N THR A 28 0.24 -12.29 0.60
CA THR A 28 -1.03 -12.12 -0.11
C THR A 28 -1.97 -11.29 0.75
N VAL A 29 -2.49 -10.20 0.21
CA VAL A 29 -3.40 -9.30 0.91
C VAL A 29 -4.78 -9.96 1.09
N ASP A 30 -5.30 -9.95 2.31
CA ASP A 30 -6.66 -10.38 2.63
C ASP A 30 -7.62 -9.20 2.48
N ALA A 31 -8.38 -9.20 1.39
CA ALA A 31 -9.34 -8.14 1.08
C ALA A 31 -10.49 -8.01 2.08
N SER A 32 -10.80 -9.06 2.85
CA SER A 32 -11.85 -9.00 3.88
C SER A 32 -11.41 -8.25 5.14
N GLN A 33 -10.11 -8.06 5.31
CA GLN A 33 -9.50 -7.37 6.45
C GLN A 33 -8.71 -6.13 6.04
N SER A 34 -8.58 -5.86 4.74
CA SER A 34 -7.80 -4.76 4.19
C SER A 34 -8.69 -3.72 3.57
N SER A 35 -8.66 -2.50 4.10
CA SER A 35 -9.41 -1.37 3.54
C SER A 35 -8.70 -0.05 3.81
N LEU A 36 -8.78 0.87 2.83
CA LEU A 36 -8.47 2.27 3.05
C LEU A 36 -9.74 3.11 2.83
N SER A 37 -9.85 4.16 3.62
CA SER A 37 -10.85 5.20 3.52
C SER A 37 -10.19 6.49 3.08
N ILE A 38 -10.93 7.33 2.35
CA ILE A 38 -10.54 8.71 2.08
C ILE A 38 -11.24 9.65 3.04
N ASP A 39 -10.49 10.64 3.54
CA ASP A 39 -11.03 11.88 4.07
C ASP A 39 -10.61 12.98 3.08
N PRO A 40 -11.54 13.44 2.23
CA PRO A 40 -11.20 14.40 1.22
C PRO A 40 -11.12 15.77 1.91
N THR A 41 -9.88 16.15 2.25
CA THR A 41 -9.58 17.46 2.81
C THR A 41 -9.60 18.51 1.70
N SER A 42 -10.80 18.82 1.22
CA SER A 42 -11.09 19.86 0.23
C SER A 42 -10.45 19.64 -1.14
N LEU A 43 -11.06 18.79 -1.98
CA LEU A 43 -10.78 18.66 -3.42
C LEU A 43 -10.64 20.02 -4.14
N PHE A 44 -11.23 21.10 -3.62
CA PHE A 44 -11.14 22.44 -4.20
C PHE A 44 -11.13 23.62 -3.19
N GLY A 45 -10.55 23.45 -2.00
CA GLY A 45 -10.31 24.56 -1.05
C GLY A 45 -11.54 25.06 -0.25
N VAL A 46 -12.61 24.27 -0.15
CA VAL A 46 -13.70 24.49 0.82
C VAL A 46 -13.99 23.16 1.53
N PRO A 47 -13.50 22.94 2.76
CA PRO A 47 -13.60 21.65 3.47
C PRO A 47 -15.05 21.20 3.73
N ASP A 48 -15.98 22.13 3.94
CA ASP A 48 -17.32 21.83 4.43
C ASP A 48 -18.33 21.40 3.35
N SER A 49 -17.87 21.25 2.10
CA SER A 49 -18.74 20.92 0.95
C SER A 49 -18.70 19.47 0.49
N GLU A 50 -17.81 18.64 1.03
CA GLU A 50 -17.60 17.27 0.54
C GLU A 50 -18.41 16.23 1.31
N GLN A 51 -19.08 15.35 0.56
CA GLN A 51 -19.97 14.31 1.06
C GLN A 51 -19.77 13.00 0.30
N GLU A 52 -20.11 11.88 0.95
CA GLU A 52 -20.20 10.59 0.27
C GLU A 52 -21.28 10.65 -0.83
N GLN A 53 -21.00 10.06 -1.99
CA GLN A 53 -22.04 9.88 -3.01
C GLN A 53 -23.11 8.88 -2.56
N ALA A 54 -22.73 7.92 -1.74
CA ALA A 54 -23.61 6.99 -1.06
C ALA A 54 -22.88 6.39 0.16
N PRO A 55 -23.60 5.84 1.16
CA PRO A 55 -22.97 5.25 2.34
C PRO A 55 -21.84 4.28 2.00
N GLY A 56 -20.64 4.55 2.49
CA GLY A 56 -19.44 3.73 2.28
C GLY A 56 -18.70 4.01 0.97
N SER A 57 -19.09 5.03 0.20
CA SER A 57 -18.39 5.40 -1.04
C SER A 57 -17.01 6.02 -0.79
N TRP A 58 -16.64 6.29 0.46
CA TRP A 58 -15.30 6.72 0.83
C TRP A 58 -14.37 5.59 1.28
N THR A 59 -14.82 4.33 1.29
CA THR A 59 -14.00 3.20 1.72
C THR A 59 -13.90 2.15 0.63
N ALA A 60 -12.68 1.69 0.34
CA ALA A 60 -12.42 0.60 -0.59
C ALA A 60 -11.65 -0.53 0.11
N SER A 61 -12.04 -1.78 -0.12
CA SER A 61 -11.23 -2.95 0.24
C SER A 61 -9.98 -3.01 -0.64
N TYR A 62 -8.88 -3.62 -0.22
CA TYR A 62 -7.68 -3.77 -1.06
C TYR A 62 -7.26 -5.23 -1.22
N TYR A 63 -6.75 -5.58 -2.40
CA TYR A 63 -6.19 -6.89 -2.71
C TYR A 63 -4.81 -6.76 -3.36
N GLY A 64 -4.12 -7.88 -3.58
CA GLY A 64 -2.82 -7.91 -4.22
C GLY A 64 -1.76 -8.56 -3.35
N GLY A 65 -0.55 -8.02 -3.36
CA GLY A 65 0.57 -8.59 -2.62
C GLY A 65 1.58 -7.57 -2.14
N ILE A 66 2.13 -7.84 -0.96
CA ILE A 66 3.22 -7.06 -0.36
C ILE A 66 4.48 -7.91 -0.45
N VAL A 67 5.57 -7.32 -0.93
CA VAL A 67 6.87 -7.97 -0.91
C VAL A 67 7.70 -7.33 0.17
N ALA A 68 8.24 -8.12 1.09
CA ALA A 68 9.08 -7.61 2.16
C ALA A 68 10.34 -8.45 2.35
N ASP A 69 11.45 -7.79 2.62
CA ASP A 69 12.63 -8.44 3.18
C ASP A 69 12.46 -8.53 4.69
N VAL A 70 12.49 -9.74 5.23
CA VAL A 70 12.18 -10.02 6.64
C VAL A 70 13.30 -10.85 7.23
N THR A 71 13.91 -10.34 8.29
CA THR A 71 14.88 -11.05 9.12
C THR A 71 14.29 -11.32 10.50
N SER A 72 15.10 -11.88 11.40
CA SER A 72 14.71 -12.04 12.81
C SER A 72 14.57 -10.72 13.57
N SER A 73 15.10 -9.61 13.05
CA SER A 73 15.15 -8.33 13.75
C SER A 73 14.79 -7.12 12.89
N THR A 74 14.53 -7.31 11.59
CA THR A 74 14.18 -6.23 10.68
C THR A 74 13.12 -6.63 9.67
N ILE A 75 12.37 -5.63 9.22
CA ILE A 75 11.46 -5.71 8.08
C ILE A 75 11.71 -4.52 7.14
N GLN A 76 11.66 -4.76 5.83
CA GLN A 76 11.65 -3.70 4.83
C GLN A 76 10.59 -4.01 3.78
N ILE A 77 9.63 -3.11 3.59
CA ILE A 77 8.69 -3.23 2.46
C ILE A 77 9.41 -2.85 1.17
N LEU A 78 9.34 -3.72 0.17
CA LEU A 78 10.03 -3.54 -1.11
C LEU A 78 9.10 -2.89 -2.16
N PRO A 79 9.66 -2.13 -3.14
CA PRO A 79 8.87 -1.41 -4.15
C PRO A 79 8.00 -2.25 -5.08
N THR A 80 8.17 -3.57 -5.08
CA THR A 80 7.36 -4.50 -5.90
C THR A 80 6.00 -4.82 -5.29
N THR A 81 5.67 -4.23 -4.14
CA THR A 81 4.33 -4.28 -3.54
C THR A 81 3.28 -3.75 -4.50
N THR A 82 2.18 -4.47 -4.65
CA THR A 82 1.03 -4.08 -5.48
C THR A 82 -0.24 -4.20 -4.66
N LEU A 83 -0.84 -3.06 -4.34
CA LEU A 83 -2.15 -2.95 -3.72
C LEU A 83 -3.13 -2.42 -4.76
N VAL A 84 -4.21 -3.14 -4.98
CA VAL A 84 -5.28 -2.74 -5.91
C VAL A 84 -6.53 -2.50 -5.10
N ALA A 85 -7.13 -1.32 -5.28
CA ALA A 85 -8.40 -1.03 -4.66
C ALA A 85 -9.48 -1.90 -5.30
N GLY A 86 -10.23 -2.62 -4.45
CA GLY A 86 -11.52 -3.18 -4.79
C GLY A 86 -12.52 -2.07 -5.04
N ASN A 87 -13.57 -2.40 -5.80
CA ASN A 87 -14.60 -1.43 -6.12
C ASN A 87 -15.61 -1.38 -4.97
N SER A 88 -15.94 -0.19 -4.49
CA SER A 88 -16.83 0.03 -3.32
C SER A 88 -18.30 0.23 -3.71
N GLY A 89 -18.64 0.16 -4.99
CA GLY A 89 -20.02 0.29 -5.48
C GLY A 89 -20.08 0.84 -6.90
N ILE A 90 -21.30 1.08 -7.41
CA ILE A 90 -21.54 1.55 -8.79
C ILE A 90 -21.44 3.07 -8.94
N TRP A 91 -20.62 3.72 -8.10
CA TRP A 91 -20.45 5.16 -8.11
C TRP A 91 -19.84 5.57 -9.46
N GLY A 92 -20.46 6.55 -10.07
CA GLY A 92 -19.89 7.26 -11.19
C GLY A 92 -20.28 8.73 -11.05
N PRO A 93 -19.70 9.63 -11.83
CA PRO A 93 -20.36 10.91 -12.08
C PRO A 93 -21.75 10.62 -12.66
N ALA A 94 -22.76 10.56 -11.80
CA ALA A 94 -24.14 10.23 -12.16
C ALA A 94 -24.72 11.31 -13.08
N PRO A 95 -25.78 11.02 -13.87
CA PRO A 95 -26.19 11.87 -14.97
C PRO A 95 -26.54 13.27 -14.50
N ILE A 96 -26.19 14.19 -15.39
CA ILE A 96 -25.97 15.59 -15.13
C ILE A 96 -27.28 16.36 -14.87
N TYR A 97 -27.22 17.29 -13.92
CA TYR A 97 -28.15 18.43 -13.88
C TYR A 97 -28.17 19.12 -15.25
N PRO A 98 -29.33 19.38 -15.87
CA PRO A 98 -29.38 19.91 -17.23
C PRO A 98 -28.62 21.24 -17.34
N THR A 99 -27.38 21.20 -17.83
CA THR A 99 -26.69 22.38 -18.32
C THR A 99 -27.35 22.78 -19.64
N THR A 100 -27.68 24.06 -19.80
CA THR A 100 -28.20 24.64 -21.05
C THR A 100 -27.11 24.79 -22.13
N ASP A 101 -25.89 24.36 -21.84
CA ASP A 101 -24.73 24.46 -22.71
C ASP A 101 -24.37 23.07 -23.28
N PRO A 102 -24.66 22.81 -24.57
CA PRO A 102 -24.32 21.56 -25.24
C PRO A 102 -22.81 21.39 -25.51
N ALA A 103 -21.98 22.41 -25.23
CA ALA A 103 -20.53 22.38 -25.43
C ALA A 103 -19.73 22.17 -24.12
N SER A 104 -20.38 21.95 -22.98
CA SER A 104 -19.66 21.45 -21.80
C SER A 104 -19.32 19.98 -22.04
N ASP A 105 -18.04 19.65 -22.07
CA ASP A 105 -17.55 18.28 -22.23
C ASP A 105 -17.86 17.47 -20.97
N ARG A 106 -19.12 17.06 -20.85
CA ARG A 106 -19.62 16.24 -19.76
C ARG A 106 -18.81 14.94 -19.70
N ALA A 107 -18.42 14.48 -18.52
CA ALA A 107 -17.72 13.19 -18.36
C ALA A 107 -18.50 12.05 -19.04
N GLU A 108 -19.84 12.10 -19.04
CA GLU A 108 -20.73 11.15 -19.72
C GLU A 108 -20.60 11.10 -21.26
N ASN A 109 -19.99 12.12 -21.89
CA ASN A 109 -19.74 12.18 -23.33
C ASN A 109 -18.36 11.64 -23.73
N ASP A 110 -17.47 11.37 -22.77
CA ASP A 110 -16.19 10.71 -23.03
C ASP A 110 -16.45 9.22 -23.33
N LEU A 111 -15.97 8.71 -24.47
CA LEU A 111 -16.20 7.31 -24.86
C LEU A 111 -15.54 6.30 -23.91
N ALA A 112 -14.42 6.63 -23.26
CA ALA A 112 -13.81 5.76 -22.26
C ALA A 112 -14.71 5.67 -21.02
N TYR A 113 -15.34 6.80 -20.64
CA TYR A 113 -16.28 6.88 -19.53
C TYR A 113 -17.62 6.19 -19.83
N ALA A 114 -18.24 6.53 -20.97
CA ALA A 114 -19.54 6.00 -21.40
C ALA A 114 -19.49 4.48 -21.61
N ASN A 115 -18.32 3.94 -21.97
CA ASN A 115 -18.08 2.51 -22.09
C ASN A 115 -17.51 1.88 -20.78
N SER A 116 -17.25 2.66 -19.73
CA SER A 116 -16.81 2.14 -18.43
C SER A 116 -18.01 1.54 -17.68
N SER A 117 -18.20 0.23 -17.87
CA SER A 117 -19.19 -0.57 -17.13
C SER A 117 -18.72 -0.98 -15.73
N ALA A 118 -17.51 -0.58 -15.33
CA ALA A 118 -16.90 -1.00 -14.07
C ALA A 118 -17.38 -0.12 -12.89
N PRO A 119 -17.58 -0.69 -11.69
CA PRO A 119 -17.79 0.09 -10.46
C PRO A 119 -16.50 0.86 -10.05
N ALA A 120 -16.64 2.00 -9.35
CA ALA A 120 -15.51 2.85 -8.94
C ALA A 120 -14.97 2.47 -7.54
N ASN A 121 -13.77 2.97 -7.21
CA ASN A 121 -13.11 2.74 -5.92
C ASN A 121 -13.63 3.70 -4.83
N TYR A 122 -13.74 4.99 -5.17
CA TYR A 122 -14.24 6.03 -4.27
C TYR A 122 -15.23 6.93 -5.01
N GLY A 123 -16.25 7.45 -4.32
CA GLY A 123 -17.24 8.39 -4.84
C GLY A 123 -17.47 9.55 -3.89
N THR A 124 -17.37 10.79 -4.37
CA THR A 124 -17.58 12.01 -3.58
C THR A 124 -18.58 12.94 -4.28
N VAL A 125 -19.24 13.78 -3.50
CA VAL A 125 -20.08 14.88 -3.96
C VAL A 125 -19.54 16.16 -3.34
N VAL A 126 -19.39 17.21 -4.15
CA VAL A 126 -19.01 18.55 -3.70
C VAL A 126 -20.22 19.47 -3.85
N ASP A 127 -20.68 20.07 -2.75
CA ASP A 127 -21.71 21.10 -2.73
C ASP A 127 -21.11 22.48 -3.02
N TYR A 128 -21.57 23.14 -4.09
CA TYR A 128 -21.12 24.47 -4.48
C TYR A 128 -22.20 25.53 -4.26
N SER A 129 -23.31 25.21 -3.59
CA SER A 129 -24.45 26.13 -3.41
C SER A 129 -24.07 27.46 -2.78
N ASN A 130 -22.99 27.48 -1.98
CA ASN A 130 -22.50 28.65 -1.26
C ASN A 130 -21.29 29.32 -1.91
N ARG A 131 -20.84 28.86 -3.09
CA ARG A 131 -19.67 29.45 -3.76
C ARG A 131 -20.03 30.71 -4.55
N PRO A 132 -19.19 31.76 -4.48
CA PRO A 132 -19.40 32.96 -5.29
C PRO A 132 -19.24 32.66 -6.78
N PRO A 133 -19.92 33.41 -7.67
CA PRO A 133 -19.73 33.29 -9.11
C PRO A 133 -18.27 33.49 -9.53
N ILE A 134 -17.78 32.64 -10.44
CA ILE A 134 -16.46 32.78 -11.05
C ILE A 134 -16.66 33.46 -12.40
N ASN A 135 -15.98 34.59 -12.65
CA ASN A 135 -16.13 35.38 -13.89
C ASN A 135 -17.60 35.74 -14.23
N GLY A 136 -18.45 35.94 -13.21
CA GLY A 136 -19.86 36.27 -13.39
C GLY A 136 -20.77 35.08 -13.70
N VAL A 137 -20.25 33.85 -13.73
CA VAL A 137 -21.01 32.61 -13.91
C VAL A 137 -21.21 31.94 -12.56
N ALA A 138 -22.46 31.68 -12.18
CA ALA A 138 -22.77 30.92 -10.97
C ALA A 138 -22.32 29.46 -11.13
N PRO A 139 -21.65 28.87 -10.13
CA PRO A 139 -21.38 27.44 -10.14
C PRO A 139 -22.71 26.65 -10.10
N PRO A 140 -22.81 25.43 -10.66
CA PRO A 140 -23.89 24.50 -10.36
C PRO A 140 -23.99 24.25 -8.85
N SER A 141 -25.12 23.71 -8.39
CA SER A 141 -25.34 23.45 -6.97
C SER A 141 -24.43 22.36 -6.40
N ALA A 142 -24.03 21.36 -7.20
CA ALA A 142 -23.16 20.28 -6.76
C ALA A 142 -22.41 19.63 -7.93
N SER A 143 -21.33 18.89 -7.64
CA SER A 143 -20.60 18.01 -8.56
C SER A 143 -20.39 16.64 -7.94
N ASN A 144 -20.48 15.59 -8.75
CA ASN A 144 -20.05 14.26 -8.37
C ASN A 144 -18.64 13.99 -8.91
N SER A 145 -17.84 13.28 -8.12
CA SER A 145 -16.54 12.75 -8.54
C SER A 145 -16.38 11.28 -8.14
N ALA A 146 -15.52 10.57 -8.86
CA ALA A 146 -15.17 9.19 -8.52
C ALA A 146 -13.72 8.86 -8.89
N ILE A 147 -13.07 8.01 -8.10
CA ILE A 147 -11.72 7.49 -8.41
C ILE A 147 -11.86 6.07 -8.96
N ARG A 148 -11.20 5.78 -10.08
CA ARG A 148 -11.22 4.49 -10.76
C ARG A 148 -9.83 3.90 -10.93
N ASP A 149 -9.78 2.57 -11.06
CA ASP A 149 -8.59 1.78 -11.36
C ASP A 149 -7.41 2.10 -10.44
N LEU A 150 -7.69 2.35 -9.16
CA LEU A 150 -6.67 2.79 -8.22
C LEU A 150 -5.71 1.65 -7.86
N ARG A 151 -4.42 1.91 -8.05
CA ARG A 151 -3.33 1.01 -7.66
C ARG A 151 -2.25 1.78 -6.93
N LEU A 152 -1.79 1.20 -5.84
CA LEU A 152 -0.73 1.72 -5.00
C LEU A 152 0.41 0.71 -4.93
N SER A 153 1.64 1.19 -4.92
CA SER A 153 2.77 0.45 -4.35
C SER A 153 3.12 1.03 -3.00
N LEU A 154 3.70 0.20 -2.12
CA LEU A 154 4.29 0.64 -0.86
C LEU A 154 5.78 0.30 -0.87
N SER A 155 6.60 1.15 -0.26
CA SER A 155 8.02 0.85 -0.08
C SER A 155 8.61 1.55 1.15
N ASP A 156 9.63 0.94 1.73
CA ASP A 156 10.50 1.58 2.71
C ASP A 156 11.85 1.93 2.09
N SER A 157 12.36 3.12 2.41
CA SER A 157 13.69 3.55 1.99
C SER A 157 14.82 2.77 2.67
N SER A 158 14.55 2.16 3.83
CA SER A 158 15.52 1.37 4.58
C SER A 158 14.84 0.35 5.50
N PRO A 159 15.52 -0.74 5.92
CA PRO A 159 14.99 -1.68 6.89
C PRO A 159 14.64 -1.04 8.23
N LYS A 160 13.52 -1.47 8.79
CA LYS A 160 12.99 -1.05 10.08
C LYS A 160 13.21 -2.14 11.11
N THR A 161 13.45 -1.74 12.35
CA THR A 161 13.63 -2.69 13.46
C THR A 161 12.31 -3.35 13.82
N LEU A 162 12.29 -4.68 13.87
CA LEU A 162 11.23 -5.47 14.47
C LEU A 162 11.52 -5.64 15.97
N ALA A 163 10.57 -5.23 16.80
CA ALA A 163 10.60 -5.54 18.22
C ALA A 163 10.32 -7.03 18.47
N GLY A 164 10.60 -7.50 19.69
CA GLY A 164 10.46 -8.92 20.06
C GLY A 164 9.02 -9.46 20.00
N ASP A 165 8.02 -8.57 19.98
CA ASP A 165 6.61 -8.91 19.78
C ASP A 165 6.18 -8.83 18.30
N GLY A 166 7.12 -8.59 17.39
CA GLY A 166 6.88 -8.45 15.95
C GLY A 166 6.43 -7.05 15.52
N SER A 167 6.38 -6.08 16.43
CA SER A 167 5.94 -4.73 16.13
C SER A 167 7.05 -3.85 15.51
N PHE A 168 6.67 -2.89 14.68
CA PHE A 168 7.60 -1.94 14.04
C PHE A 168 6.89 -0.63 13.66
N SER A 169 7.64 0.45 13.51
CA SER A 169 7.08 1.75 13.10
C SER A 169 6.76 1.76 11.60
N GLU A 170 5.55 2.14 11.24
CA GLU A 170 5.13 2.37 9.86
C GLU A 170 5.61 3.72 9.30
N ALA A 171 6.12 4.65 10.12
CA ALA A 171 6.60 5.94 9.61
C ALA A 171 7.50 5.79 8.40
N GLY A 172 7.22 6.63 7.40
CA GLY A 172 8.03 6.70 6.20
C GLY A 172 7.84 5.55 5.22
N ILE A 173 6.87 4.62 5.44
CA ILE A 173 6.36 3.80 4.33
C ILE A 173 5.82 4.77 3.28
N GLN A 174 6.40 4.70 2.08
CA GLN A 174 6.10 5.53 0.92
C GLN A 174 5.03 4.85 0.07
N PRO A 175 3.81 5.40 0.02
CA PRO A 175 2.85 5.06 -1.02
C PRO A 175 3.26 5.72 -2.34
N ASP A 176 3.02 5.03 -3.44
CA ASP A 176 3.16 5.58 -4.79
C ASP A 176 1.99 5.12 -5.66
N PHE A 177 1.36 6.06 -6.36
CA PHE A 177 0.20 5.79 -7.20
C PHE A 177 0.67 5.22 -8.54
N GLN A 178 0.49 3.92 -8.72
CA GLN A 178 0.83 3.23 -9.98
C GLN A 178 -0.25 3.45 -11.06
N SER A 179 -1.47 3.75 -10.63
CA SER A 179 -2.58 4.18 -11.49
C SER A 179 -3.69 4.77 -10.63
N GLY A 180 -4.55 5.56 -11.24
CA GLY A 180 -5.77 6.06 -10.61
C GLY A 180 -6.33 7.21 -11.43
N ILE A 181 -7.60 7.14 -11.78
CA ILE A 181 -8.24 8.19 -12.59
C ILE A 181 -9.34 8.84 -11.76
N VAL A 182 -9.17 10.12 -11.44
CA VAL A 182 -10.20 10.95 -10.81
C VAL A 182 -11.11 11.46 -11.91
N TRP A 183 -12.39 11.13 -11.86
CA TRP A 183 -13.42 11.61 -12.77
C TRP A 183 -14.25 12.69 -12.10
N LEU A 184 -14.45 13.83 -12.75
CA LEU A 184 -15.17 14.99 -12.19
C LEU A 184 -16.32 15.43 -13.10
N THR A 185 -17.44 15.85 -12.51
CA THR A 185 -18.60 16.38 -13.25
C THR A 185 -18.63 17.91 -13.21
N TYR A 186 -17.92 18.66 -14.08
CA TYR A 186 -18.13 20.12 -14.12
C TYR A 186 -18.24 20.77 -15.49
N GLY A 187 -19.19 21.71 -15.56
CA GLY A 187 -19.57 22.50 -16.73
C GLY A 187 -18.68 23.72 -17.00
N ASN A 188 -18.49 23.96 -18.29
CA ASN A 188 -18.00 25.10 -19.08
C ASN A 188 -16.76 25.94 -18.67
N ALA A 189 -16.10 25.72 -17.53
CA ALA A 189 -15.02 26.64 -17.11
C ALA A 189 -13.70 26.01 -16.63
N SER A 190 -13.43 24.72 -16.89
CA SER A 190 -12.11 24.13 -16.57
C SER A 190 -11.35 23.72 -17.84
N PHE A 191 -10.17 24.30 -18.06
CA PHE A 191 -9.34 24.23 -19.27
C PHE A 191 -8.53 22.92 -19.44
N SER A 192 -8.80 21.86 -18.66
CA SER A 192 -7.92 20.67 -18.59
C SER A 192 -8.62 19.30 -18.50
N GLY A 193 -9.91 19.21 -18.87
CA GLY A 193 -10.59 17.93 -19.11
C GLY A 193 -11.23 17.24 -17.88
N PRO A 194 -12.13 16.25 -18.11
CA PRO A 194 -12.98 15.62 -17.08
C PRO A 194 -12.29 14.55 -16.23
N TYR A 195 -10.97 14.36 -16.37
CA TYR A 195 -10.22 13.38 -15.59
C TYR A 195 -8.83 13.89 -15.17
N SER A 196 -8.40 13.52 -13.96
CA SER A 196 -7.01 13.69 -13.49
C SER A 196 -6.38 12.32 -13.26
N ASP A 197 -5.16 12.12 -13.79
CA ASP A 197 -4.40 10.89 -13.62
C ASP A 197 -3.47 11.02 -12.39
N LEU A 198 -3.70 10.17 -11.39
CA LEU A 198 -2.92 10.14 -10.14
C LEU A 198 -1.54 9.52 -10.32
N SER A 199 -1.24 8.90 -11.47
CA SER A 199 0.11 8.44 -11.80
C SER A 199 0.97 9.49 -12.53
N GLY A 200 0.41 10.69 -12.77
CA GLY A 200 1.05 11.75 -13.53
C GLY A 200 1.92 12.70 -12.69
N ASP A 201 2.70 13.53 -13.40
CA ASP A 201 3.51 14.58 -12.80
C ASP A 201 2.63 15.60 -12.04
N GLY A 202 3.05 15.99 -10.82
CA GLY A 202 2.36 16.99 -10.00
C GLY A 202 1.51 16.44 -8.86
N ILE A 203 1.46 15.11 -8.71
CA ILE A 203 0.96 14.43 -7.50
C ILE A 203 2.09 14.39 -6.48
N ASN A 204 1.83 14.90 -5.27
CA ASN A 204 2.77 14.80 -4.16
C ASN A 204 2.17 13.92 -3.07
N VAL A 205 2.84 12.81 -2.77
CA VAL A 205 2.43 11.90 -1.70
C VAL A 205 3.30 12.14 -0.48
N THR A 206 2.66 12.61 0.59
CA THR A 206 3.27 12.65 1.92
C THR A 206 3.21 11.26 2.51
N PRO A 207 4.33 10.71 3.03
CA PRO A 207 4.41 9.32 3.46
C PRO A 207 3.51 9.00 4.66
N THR A 208 3.46 7.72 5.00
CA THR A 208 2.76 7.26 6.20
C THR A 208 3.28 7.92 7.47
N VAL A 209 2.37 8.39 8.33
CA VAL A 209 2.67 9.01 9.62
C VAL A 209 2.57 8.00 10.78
N ASP A 210 3.40 8.16 11.82
CA ASP A 210 3.42 7.31 13.03
C ASP A 210 2.15 7.40 13.90
N THR A 211 1.15 8.18 13.50
CA THR A 211 -0.16 8.25 14.19
C THR A 211 -1.17 7.23 13.69
N ALA A 212 -0.89 6.55 12.56
CA ALA A 212 -1.77 5.51 12.01
C ALA A 212 -1.87 4.30 12.95
N GLY A 213 -0.80 3.97 13.67
CA GLY A 213 -0.77 2.91 14.65
C GLY A 213 0.64 2.34 14.83
N GLN A 214 0.74 1.01 14.80
CA GLN A 214 2.01 0.32 14.73
C GLN A 214 1.87 -0.86 13.75
N GLY A 215 2.79 -0.99 12.80
CA GLY A 215 2.92 -2.19 11.99
C GLY A 215 3.21 -3.42 12.86
N THR A 216 2.65 -4.57 12.51
CA THR A 216 2.94 -5.84 13.21
C THR A 216 3.17 -6.98 12.23
N LEU A 217 4.14 -7.84 12.56
CA LEU A 217 4.42 -9.10 11.89
C LEU A 217 4.29 -10.23 12.92
N THR A 218 3.20 -10.98 12.84
CA THR A 218 2.89 -12.06 13.80
C THR A 218 3.03 -13.42 13.13
N ARG A 219 3.47 -14.42 13.90
CA ARG A 219 3.59 -15.81 13.45
C ARG A 219 2.64 -16.69 14.25
N VAL A 220 1.83 -17.49 13.55
CA VAL A 220 1.02 -18.57 14.13
C VAL A 220 1.30 -19.84 13.33
N GLY A 221 2.17 -20.70 13.86
CA GLY A 221 2.71 -21.85 13.14
C GLY A 221 3.44 -21.43 11.85
N ASP A 222 3.01 -22.00 10.73
CA ASP A 222 3.58 -21.70 9.40
C ASP A 222 3.03 -20.42 8.76
N LEU A 223 2.08 -19.73 9.41
CA LEU A 223 1.46 -18.53 8.86
C LEU A 223 2.07 -17.27 9.48
N LEU A 224 2.68 -16.43 8.64
CA LEU A 224 3.00 -15.05 8.98
C LEU A 224 1.85 -14.14 8.58
N THR A 225 1.47 -13.22 9.47
CA THR A 225 0.48 -12.18 9.21
C THR A 225 1.13 -10.82 9.41
N LEU A 226 1.18 -10.03 8.34
CA LEU A 226 1.62 -8.65 8.31
C LEU A 226 0.38 -7.75 8.39
N THR A 227 0.32 -6.89 9.40
CA THR A 227 -0.71 -5.85 9.54
C THR A 227 -0.05 -4.49 9.46
N LEU A 228 -0.48 -3.66 8.51
CA LEU A 228 0.02 -2.32 8.27
C LEU A 228 -1.13 -1.32 8.45
N PRO A 229 -1.22 -0.60 9.59
CA PRO A 229 -1.99 0.63 9.61
C PRO A 229 -1.31 1.65 8.69
N LEU A 230 -2.09 2.34 7.88
CA LEU A 230 -1.61 3.35 6.94
C LEU A 230 -2.42 4.62 7.13
N GLU A 231 -1.75 5.76 7.17
CA GLU A 231 -2.33 7.09 7.08
C GLU A 231 -1.35 7.96 6.29
N PHE A 232 -1.73 8.36 5.07
CA PHE A 232 -0.89 9.17 4.20
C PHE A 232 -1.72 10.24 3.49
N THR A 233 -1.09 11.31 3.07
CA THR A 233 -1.77 12.42 2.39
C THR A 233 -1.27 12.53 0.98
N GLU A 234 -2.18 12.54 0.03
CA GLU A 234 -1.90 12.87 -1.36
C GLU A 234 -2.30 14.34 -1.58
N SER A 235 -1.51 15.09 -2.32
CA SER A 235 -1.80 16.48 -2.68
C SER A 235 -1.68 16.69 -4.18
N HIS A 236 -2.73 17.26 -4.78
CA HIS A 236 -2.82 17.57 -6.20
C HIS A 236 -3.54 18.90 -6.41
N PHE A 237 -3.12 19.67 -7.42
CA PHE A 237 -3.88 20.81 -7.95
C PHE A 237 -4.42 21.81 -6.89
N GLY A 238 -3.70 22.02 -5.78
CA GLY A 238 -4.11 22.92 -4.69
C GLY A 238 -5.07 22.30 -3.67
N SER A 239 -5.18 20.97 -3.66
CA SER A 239 -6.01 20.15 -2.79
C SER A 239 -5.20 19.03 -2.13
N SER A 240 -5.76 18.39 -1.11
CA SER A 240 -5.26 17.17 -0.50
C SER A 240 -6.35 16.15 -0.21
N THR A 241 -6.02 14.87 -0.35
CA THR A 241 -6.83 13.74 0.12
C THR A 241 -6.03 12.94 1.14
N VAL A 242 -6.62 12.69 2.31
CA VAL A 242 -6.01 11.79 3.30
C VAL A 242 -6.55 10.39 3.07
N TYR A 243 -5.65 9.42 2.96
CA TYR A 243 -5.97 8.00 2.90
C TYR A 243 -5.62 7.38 4.23
N SER A 244 -6.56 6.68 4.87
CA SER A 244 -6.34 6.04 6.17
C SER A 244 -6.99 4.65 6.23
N GLY A 245 -6.36 3.71 6.92
CA GLY A 245 -6.94 2.39 7.12
C GLY A 245 -5.91 1.33 7.48
N THR A 246 -6.18 0.09 7.09
CA THR A 246 -5.32 -1.05 7.44
C THR A 246 -5.22 -2.01 6.27
N ILE A 247 -4.00 -2.52 6.04
CA ILE A 247 -3.74 -3.61 5.10
C ILE A 247 -3.27 -4.82 5.91
N VAL A 248 -3.96 -5.94 5.74
CA VAL A 248 -3.60 -7.23 6.35
C VAL A 248 -3.22 -8.18 5.24
N ALA A 249 -2.03 -8.79 5.36
CA ALA A 249 -1.51 -9.71 4.36
C ALA A 249 -0.87 -10.93 5.04
N THR A 250 -0.92 -12.08 4.39
CA THR A 250 -0.41 -13.33 4.96
C THR A 250 0.61 -14.01 4.04
N ALA A 251 1.60 -14.65 4.63
CA ALA A 251 2.59 -15.46 3.93
C ALA A 251 2.72 -16.82 4.63
N SER A 252 2.72 -17.90 3.85
CA SER A 252 3.04 -19.23 4.36
C SER A 252 4.56 -19.41 4.37
N VAL A 253 5.14 -19.44 5.56
CA VAL A 253 6.56 -19.66 5.79
C VAL A 253 6.69 -20.85 6.74
N PRO A 254 7.01 -22.05 6.23
CA PRO A 254 7.24 -23.21 7.06
C PRO A 254 8.22 -22.87 8.18
N GLU A 255 7.93 -23.28 9.41
CA GLU A 255 8.94 -23.18 10.46
C GLU A 255 10.24 -23.83 9.96
N PRO A 256 11.41 -23.22 10.21
CA PRO A 256 12.65 -23.91 9.95
C PRO A 256 12.59 -25.18 10.78
N LEU A 257 12.43 -26.33 10.10
CA LEU A 257 12.59 -27.64 10.72
C LEU A 257 13.85 -27.51 11.55
N THR A 258 13.71 -27.67 12.87
CA THR A 258 14.84 -27.61 13.78
C THR A 258 15.80 -28.64 13.26
N ALA A 259 16.80 -28.19 12.49
CA ALA A 259 17.75 -29.05 11.84
C ALA A 259 18.41 -29.70 13.04
N THR A 260 18.06 -30.96 13.28
CA THR A 260 18.69 -31.76 14.30
C THR A 260 20.15 -31.65 13.93
N LEU A 261 20.91 -30.89 14.72
CA LEU A 261 22.35 -30.77 14.60
C LEU A 261 22.86 -32.20 14.72
N LEU A 262 22.95 -32.90 13.59
CA LEU A 262 23.78 -34.06 13.39
C LEU A 262 25.21 -33.51 13.46
N LEU A 263 25.60 -33.12 14.68
CA LEU A 263 26.97 -33.21 15.12
C LEU A 263 27.40 -34.64 14.71
N PRO A 264 28.36 -34.81 13.78
CA PRO A 264 29.01 -36.10 13.70
C PRO A 264 29.57 -36.33 15.09
N ALA A 265 29.00 -37.31 15.80
CA ALA A 265 29.48 -37.75 17.09
C ALA A 265 31.00 -37.84 16.98
N ALA A 266 31.70 -37.02 17.74
CA ALA A 266 33.15 -37.08 17.85
C ALA A 266 33.49 -38.54 18.14
N SER A 267 34.11 -39.22 17.16
CA SER A 267 34.62 -40.57 17.35
C SER A 267 35.52 -40.55 18.59
N PRO A 268 35.18 -41.28 19.67
CA PRO A 268 36.11 -41.40 20.78
C PRO A 268 37.34 -42.15 20.26
N LEU A 269 38.50 -41.53 20.44
CA LEU A 269 39.83 -42.12 20.31
C LEU A 269 39.87 -43.52 20.94
N ALA A 270 39.78 -44.56 20.12
CA ALA A 270 40.12 -45.90 20.55
C ALA A 270 41.64 -46.05 20.51
N CYS A 271 42.25 -45.99 21.70
CA CYS A 271 43.62 -46.44 21.95
C CYS A 271 43.88 -47.81 21.31
N VAL A 272 44.79 -47.90 20.34
CA VAL A 272 45.46 -49.16 20.01
C VAL A 272 46.80 -49.18 20.71
N ARG A 273 46.83 -49.88 21.85
CA ARG A 273 48.03 -50.20 22.62
C ARG A 273 48.73 -51.39 21.96
N ARG A 274 50.06 -51.28 21.79
CA ARG A 274 51.01 -52.27 21.25
C ARG A 274 50.77 -53.72 21.73
N ARG A 275 51.00 -54.69 20.84
CA ARG A 275 51.60 -55.99 21.18
C ARG A 275 52.89 -56.19 20.39
N ARG A 276 53.94 -56.60 21.11
CA ARG A 276 55.26 -57.01 20.61
C ARG A 276 55.15 -58.33 19.84
N LEU A 277 55.99 -58.51 18.83
CA LEU A 277 57.01 -59.57 18.77
C LEU A 277 58.30 -58.92 18.24
#